data_AF-A0A3N4L2G6-F1
#
_entry.id   AF-A0A3N4L2G6-F1
#
_cell.length_a   1.000
_cell.length_b   1.000
_cell.length_c   1.000
_cell.angle_alpha   90.00
_cell.angle_beta   90.00
_cell.angle_gamma   90.00
#
_symmetry.space_group_name_H-M   'P 1'
#
loop_
_entity.id
_entity.type
_entity.pdbx_description
1 polymer ?
#
loop_
_entity_poly.entity_id
_entity_poly.type
_entity_poly.pdbx_seq_one_letter_code
_entity_poly.pdbx_strand_id
1 'polypeptide(L)'
;SNIPISPLQTQAIGTGAKPSDTLLPYLPPHVQKGSPYHRYALFVFEQPGNNRLDSNLKIDRETFNMRAFQEKHALKTVGAYMWRGRWDEDTMEVMKRNELPGWDVMFTRVKDT
;
A
#
# COMPACT_ATOMS: atom_id res chain seq x y z
N SER A 1 5.22 10.13 3.61
CA SER A 1 5.62 11.20 2.67
C SER A 1 6.88 11.86 3.19
N ASN A 2 7.48 12.81 2.47
CA ASN A 2 8.53 13.68 3.03
C ASN A 2 9.76 12.97 3.65
N ILE A 3 10.08 11.76 3.18
CA ILE A 3 11.20 10.96 3.72
C ILE A 3 12.48 11.43 3.02
N PRO A 4 13.45 12.03 3.75
CA PRO A 4 14.73 12.39 3.15
C PRO A 4 15.51 11.12 2.81
N ILE A 5 16.06 11.07 1.60
CA ILE A 5 16.91 9.96 1.13
C ILE A 5 18.27 10.49 0.67
N SER A 6 19.32 9.69 0.89
CA SER A 6 20.70 9.96 0.49
C SER A 6 21.27 8.73 -0.24
N PRO A 7 22.17 8.88 -1.23
CA PRO A 7 22.80 7.76 -1.90
C PRO A 7 23.58 6.80 -0.98
N LEU A 8 23.99 7.28 0.20
CA LEU A 8 24.68 6.47 1.20
C LEU A 8 23.72 5.63 2.06
N GLN A 9 22.41 5.85 1.93
CA GLN A 9 21.39 5.14 2.70
C GLN A 9 20.87 3.95 1.90
N THR A 10 21.01 2.76 2.47
CA THR A 10 20.53 1.50 1.89
C THR A 10 19.17 1.06 2.42
N GLN A 11 18.64 1.77 3.42
CA GLN A 11 17.36 1.47 4.07
C GLN A 11 16.49 2.73 4.17
N ALA A 12 15.19 2.56 3.91
CA ALA A 12 14.19 3.63 4.09
C ALA A 12 13.64 3.68 5.53
N ILE A 13 13.79 2.60 6.31
CA ILE A 13 13.33 2.52 7.69
C ILE A 13 14.43 3.04 8.61
N GLY A 14 14.07 3.91 9.56
CA GLY A 14 15.02 4.49 10.52
C GLY A 14 15.84 5.67 10.00
N THR A 15 15.65 6.08 8.75
CA THR A 15 16.47 7.12 8.08
C THR A 15 15.84 8.52 8.07
N GLY A 16 14.94 8.81 9.01
CA GLY A 16 14.37 10.15 9.21
C GLY A 16 12.87 10.27 8.92
N ALA A 17 12.21 9.18 8.52
CA ALA A 17 10.75 9.12 8.46
C ALA A 17 10.15 9.30 9.87
N LYS A 18 9.34 10.34 10.08
CA LYS A 18 8.64 10.58 11.34
C LYS A 18 7.28 9.90 11.31
N PRO A 19 6.71 9.48 12.47
CA PRO A 19 5.33 8.98 12.50
C PRO A 19 4.31 9.96 11.90
N SER A 20 4.55 11.26 12.04
CA SER A 20 3.71 12.32 11.44
C SER A 20 3.74 12.36 9.91
N ASP A 21 4.75 11.76 9.28
CA ASP A 21 4.85 11.69 7.83
C ASP A 21 4.11 10.47 7.25
N THR A 22 3.57 9.59 8.10
CA THR A 22 2.73 8.46 7.68
C THR A 22 1.30 8.95 7.43
N LEU A 23 0.91 9.03 6.15
CA LEU A 23 -0.43 9.46 5.74
C LEU A 23 -1.49 8.38 6.00
N LEU A 24 -1.12 7.10 5.86
CA LEU A 24 -1.98 5.96 6.13
C LEU A 24 -1.15 4.87 6.83
N PRO A 25 -1.65 4.26 7.92
CA PRO A 25 -0.95 3.17 8.60
C PRO A 25 -0.88 1.93 7.70
N TYR A 26 0.14 1.10 7.89
CA TYR A 26 0.25 -0.16 7.15
C TYR A 26 -0.97 -1.05 7.41
N LEU A 27 -1.56 -1.57 6.34
CA LEU A 27 -2.58 -2.61 6.39
C LEU A 27 -1.97 -3.87 5.77
N PRO A 28 -1.95 -5.01 6.49
CA PRO A 28 -1.33 -6.20 5.96
C PRO A 28 -2.08 -6.68 4.71
N PRO A 29 -1.36 -7.19 3.69
CA PRO A 29 -1.92 -7.92 2.58
C PRO A 29 -2.86 -9.03 3.08
N HIS A 30 -4.08 -9.04 2.58
CA HIS A 30 -5.04 -10.10 2.82
C HIS A 30 -5.82 -10.35 1.52
N VAL A 31 -5.95 -11.62 1.16
CA VAL A 31 -6.60 -12.08 -0.06
C VAL A 31 -7.73 -13.00 0.34
N GLN A 32 -8.90 -12.81 -0.26
CA GLN A 32 -10.08 -13.59 0.11
C GLN A 32 -9.98 -15.02 -0.43
N LYS A 33 -10.52 -15.99 0.33
CA LYS A 33 -10.49 -17.38 -0.11
C LYS A 33 -11.28 -17.53 -1.41
N GLY A 34 -10.70 -18.22 -2.37
CA GLY A 34 -11.32 -18.44 -3.68
C GLY A 34 -11.21 -17.27 -4.68
N SER A 35 -10.65 -16.12 -4.29
CA SER A 35 -10.29 -15.08 -5.27
C SER A 35 -8.97 -15.43 -5.98
N PRO A 36 -8.74 -14.93 -7.21
CA PRO A 36 -7.41 -14.97 -7.82
C PRO A 36 -6.36 -14.24 -6.96
N TYR A 37 -5.08 -14.41 -7.32
CA TYR A 37 -4.01 -13.71 -6.63
C TYR A 37 -4.15 -12.18 -6.75
N HIS A 38 -3.83 -11.47 -5.68
CA HIS A 38 -3.78 -10.01 -5.67
C HIS A 38 -2.34 -9.54 -5.93
N ARG A 39 -2.19 -8.42 -6.65
CA ARG A 39 -0.89 -7.77 -6.88
C ARG A 39 -0.76 -6.61 -5.92
N TYR A 40 0.30 -6.62 -5.12
CA TYR A 40 0.67 -5.51 -4.26
C TYR A 40 1.87 -4.82 -4.88
N ALA A 41 1.67 -3.57 -5.28
CA ALA A 41 2.69 -2.76 -5.93
C ALA A 41 3.15 -1.65 -4.99
N LEU A 42 4.46 -1.59 -4.75
CA LEU A 42 5.13 -0.53 -4.04
C LEU A 42 5.73 0.43 -5.05
N PHE A 43 5.38 1.70 -4.95
CA PHE A 43 5.95 2.77 -5.76
C PHE A 43 6.72 3.74 -4.88
N VAL A 44 7.86 4.19 -5.39
CA VAL A 44 8.67 5.25 -4.78
C VAL A 44 8.56 6.48 -5.67
N PHE A 45 8.09 7.57 -5.06
CA PHE A 45 7.92 8.86 -5.72
C PHE A 45 8.92 9.88 -5.18
N GLU A 46 9.56 10.60 -6.10
CA GLU A 46 10.34 11.80 -5.84
C GLU A 46 9.39 13.01 -5.80
N GLN A 47 9.54 13.85 -4.77
CA GLN A 47 8.78 15.09 -4.61
C GLN A 47 9.47 16.24 -5.36
N PRO A 48 8.71 17.18 -5.94
CA PRO A 48 9.31 18.31 -6.67
C PRO A 48 9.93 19.31 -5.70
N GLY A 49 11.27 19.40 -5.69
CA GLY A 49 12.02 20.37 -4.90
C GLY A 49 11.66 20.36 -3.42
N ASN A 50 11.36 21.53 -2.85
CA ASN A 50 11.04 21.68 -1.42
C ASN A 50 9.53 21.61 -1.10
N ASN A 51 8.70 21.08 -2.03
CA ASN A 51 7.26 20.99 -1.84
C ASN A 51 6.89 19.80 -0.96
N ARG A 52 6.79 20.04 0.35
CA ARG A 52 6.39 19.02 1.32
C ARG A 52 4.90 18.73 1.19
N LEU A 53 4.55 17.44 1.21
CA LEU A 53 3.15 17.02 1.32
C LEU A 53 2.65 17.33 2.74
N ASP A 54 1.40 17.81 2.82
CA ASP A 54 0.70 17.98 4.09
C ASP A 54 0.58 16.63 4.82
N SER A 55 0.98 16.60 6.09
CA SER A 55 0.85 15.41 6.94
C SER A 55 -0.61 15.05 7.23
N ASN A 56 -1.52 16.01 7.15
CA ASN A 56 -2.95 15.82 7.40
C ASN A 56 -3.75 15.54 6.13
N LEU A 57 -3.07 15.24 5.02
CA LEU A 57 -3.72 14.94 3.74
C LEU A 57 -4.68 13.77 3.90
N LYS A 58 -5.97 14.01 3.63
CA LYS A 58 -6.98 12.95 3.63
C LYS A 58 -6.84 12.12 2.35
N ILE A 59 -6.59 10.82 2.52
CA ILE A 59 -6.51 9.84 1.44
C ILE A 59 -7.59 8.81 1.66
N ASP A 60 -8.42 8.59 0.63
CA ASP A 60 -9.31 7.43 0.61
C ASP A 60 -8.50 6.18 0.26
N ARG A 61 -8.52 5.21 1.19
CA ARG A 61 -7.83 3.92 1.06
C ARG A 61 -8.53 3.00 0.05
N GLU A 62 -9.85 2.98 0.05
CA GLU A 62 -10.63 1.97 -0.66
C GLU A 62 -10.72 2.27 -2.16
N THR A 63 -10.81 3.56 -2.52
CA THR A 63 -10.89 4.01 -3.92
C THR A 63 -9.66 4.82 -4.36
N PHE A 64 -8.47 4.36 -4.00
CA PHE A 64 -7.23 5.08 -4.29
C PHE A 64 -6.84 5.06 -5.78
N ASN A 65 -6.77 6.24 -6.41
CA ASN A 65 -6.24 6.42 -7.76
C ASN A 65 -4.81 6.97 -7.73
N MET A 66 -3.83 6.08 -7.96
CA MET A 66 -2.41 6.42 -7.94
C MET A 66 -2.02 7.48 -9.00
N ARG A 67 -2.57 7.41 -10.22
CA ARG A 67 -2.19 8.33 -11.30
C ARG A 67 -2.67 9.76 -10.99
N ALA A 68 -3.91 9.89 -10.55
CA ALA A 68 -4.47 11.17 -10.13
C ALA A 68 -3.70 11.74 -8.92
N PHE A 69 -3.32 10.88 -7.96
CA PHE A 69 -2.49 11.28 -6.82
C PHE A 69 -1.11 11.80 -7.28
N GLN A 70 -0.48 11.10 -8.21
CA GLN A 70 0.81 11.49 -8.77
C GLN A 70 0.73 12.86 -9.46
N GLU A 71 -0.26 13.05 -10.33
CA GLU A 71 -0.47 14.30 -11.07
C GLU A 71 -0.77 15.48 -10.14
N LYS A 72 -1.71 15.30 -9.20
CA LYS A 72 -2.12 16.32 -8.23
C LYS A 72 -0.95 16.88 -7.41
N HIS A 73 0.01 16.04 -7.08
CA HIS A 73 1.15 16.39 -6.24
C HIS A 73 2.46 16.56 -7.02
N ALA A 74 2.38 16.59 -8.36
CA ALA A 74 3.53 16.72 -9.27
C ALA A 74 4.67 15.74 -8.91
N LEU A 75 4.31 14.51 -8.57
CA LEU A 75 5.23 13.46 -8.14
C LEU A 75 5.85 12.76 -9.35
N LYS A 76 7.13 12.40 -9.22
CA LYS A 76 7.85 11.65 -10.24
C LYS A 76 8.16 10.24 -9.74
N THR A 77 7.75 9.22 -10.49
CA THR A 77 8.08 7.82 -10.15
C THR A 77 9.57 7.58 -10.38
N VAL A 78 10.27 7.12 -9.35
CA VAL A 78 11.73 6.81 -9.40
C VAL A 78 12.05 5.36 -9.09
N GLY A 79 11.11 4.61 -8.51
CA GLY A 79 11.28 3.20 -8.24
C GLY A 79 9.94 2.47 -8.13
N ALA A 80 9.98 1.17 -8.37
CA ALA A 80 8.83 0.30 -8.21
C ALA A 80 9.27 -1.12 -7.80
N TYR A 81 8.41 -1.79 -7.04
CA TYR A 81 8.54 -3.20 -6.68
C TYR A 81 7.14 -3.83 -6.60
N MET A 82 7.05 -5.14 -6.81
CA MET A 82 5.77 -5.84 -6.79
C MET A 82 5.91 -7.24 -6.20
N TRP A 83 4.93 -7.65 -5.41
CA TRP A 83 4.72 -9.03 -4.99
C TRP A 83 3.26 -9.45 -5.20
N ARG A 84 3.01 -10.74 -5.06
CA ARG A 84 1.67 -11.34 -5.21
C ARG A 84 1.27 -11.99 -3.90
N GLY A 85 0.03 -11.77 -3.49
CA GLY A 85 -0.61 -12.51 -2.41
C GLY A 85 -1.59 -13.53 -2.97
N ARG A 86 -1.65 -14.70 -2.35
CA ARG A 86 -2.71 -15.68 -2.53
C ARG A 86 -3.27 -16.00 -1.16
N TRP A 87 -4.51 -16.45 -1.11
CA TRP A 87 -5.04 -16.99 0.13
C TRP A 87 -4.26 -18.25 0.52
N ASP A 88 -3.89 -18.32 1.78
CA ASP A 88 -3.34 -19.47 2.50
C ASP A 88 -3.95 -19.53 3.91
N GLU A 89 -3.63 -20.57 4.67
CA GLU A 89 -4.12 -20.76 6.03
C GLU A 89 -3.71 -19.61 6.96
N ASP A 90 -2.50 -19.07 6.79
CA ASP A 90 -1.95 -17.97 7.59
C ASP A 90 -2.68 -16.65 7.34
N THR A 91 -3.20 -16.44 6.13
CA THR A 91 -4.00 -15.25 5.76
C THR A 91 -5.19 -15.09 6.70
N MET A 92 -5.85 -16.20 7.08
CA MET A 92 -6.98 -16.16 8.02
C MET A 92 -6.54 -15.64 9.39
N GLU A 93 -5.39 -16.08 9.90
CA GLU A 93 -4.88 -15.64 11.20
C GLU A 93 -4.49 -14.16 11.18
N VAL A 94 -3.88 -13.71 10.08
CA VAL A 94 -3.55 -12.29 9.86
C VAL A 94 -4.82 -11.44 9.86
N MET A 95 -5.88 -11.88 9.17
CA MET A 95 -7.16 -11.17 9.14
C MET A 95 -7.80 -11.10 10.52
N LYS A 96 -7.87 -12.22 11.25
CA LYS A 96 -8.43 -12.26 12.62
C LYS A 96 -7.66 -11.35 13.58
N ARG A 97 -6.32 -11.43 13.58
CA ARG A 97 -5.45 -10.62 14.45
C ARG A 97 -5.59 -9.11 14.20
N ASN A 98 -5.94 -8.71 12.99
CA ASN A 98 -6.09 -7.31 12.59
C ASN A 98 -7.56 -6.91 12.42
N GLU A 99 -8.52 -7.70 12.91
CA GLU A 99 -9.96 -7.43 12.85
C GLU A 99 -10.49 -7.16 11.42
N LEU A 100 -9.90 -7.84 10.43
CA LEU A 100 -10.26 -7.68 9.01
C LEU A 100 -11.44 -8.59 8.64
N PRO A 101 -12.43 -8.10 7.88
CA PRO A 101 -13.64 -8.86 7.54
C PRO A 101 -13.42 -9.90 6.42
N GLY A 102 -14.31 -10.89 6.35
CA GLY A 102 -14.40 -11.84 5.24
C GLY A 102 -13.50 -13.07 5.36
N TRP A 103 -12.77 -13.24 6.48
CA TRP A 103 -11.95 -14.42 6.74
C TRP A 103 -12.78 -15.73 6.78
N ASP A 104 -14.09 -15.63 7.00
CA ASP A 104 -15.08 -16.69 7.08
C ASP A 104 -15.87 -16.89 5.77
N VAL A 105 -15.53 -16.16 4.71
CA VAL A 105 -16.21 -16.21 3.41
C VAL A 105 -15.28 -16.76 2.32
N MET A 106 -15.85 -17.48 1.35
CA MET A 106 -15.14 -17.97 0.18
C MET A 106 -15.89 -17.62 -1.10
N PHE A 107 -15.15 -17.08 -2.08
CA PHE A 107 -15.65 -16.91 -3.43
C PHE A 107 -15.68 -18.24 -4.18
N THR A 108 -16.81 -18.50 -4.85
CA THR A 108 -16.98 -19.65 -5.73
C THR A 108 -17.15 -19.17 -7.17
N ARG A 109 -16.60 -19.93 -8.12
CA ARG A 109 -16.83 -19.65 -9.53
C ARG A 109 -18.32 -19.80 -9.86
N VAL A 110 -18.91 -18.77 -10.45
CA VAL A 110 -20.24 -18.85 -11.05
C VAL A 110 -20.14 -19.69 -12.32
N LYS A 111 -21.03 -20.66 -12.50
CA LYS A 111 -21.11 -21.43 -13.75
C LYS A 111 -21.75 -20.55 -14.81
N ASP A 112 -21.05 -20.35 -15.92
CA ASP A 112 -21.65 -19.77 -17.12
C ASP A 112 -22.75 -20.74 -17.59
N THR A 113 -23.99 -20.26 -17.66
CA THR A 113 -25.17 -21.03 -18.09
C THR A 113 -25.30 -21.00 -19.59
#